data_AF-A0A353PFA3-F1
#
_entry.id   AF-A0A353PFA3-F1
#
_cell.length_a   1.000
_cell.length_b   1.000
_cell.length_c   1.000
_cell.angle_alpha   90.00
_cell.angle_beta   90.00
_cell.angle_gamma   90.00
#
_symmetry.space_group_name_H-M   'P 1'
#
loop_
_entity.id
_entity.type
_entity.pdbx_description
1 polymer ?
#
loop_
_entity_poly.entity_id
_entity_poly.type
_entity_poly.pdbx_seq_one_letter_code
_entity_poly.pdbx_strand_id
1 'polypeptide(L)'
;MRIALITDAWKPQINGVVRTLSTLDNRLRALGHLVKVIQPGLFNTVPMPGYAEIRLAVWPDGKVRRLLDAFEPEHIHIATEGPLGLAARRYCTAHNLQFTTSFHTRFPEYVNTRVPILPIGPGYALMRWFHGAATRTLVSNQDLIEELRNRGFSNLVLWRRGVDTDLFRPMAKDFLDGPRPIFMYMGRVAPEKNIEDFLRLDLPGTKYVVGDGPARQELEARYPEIRFTGMQTGEALVRHLSNADC
;
A
#
# COMPACT_ATOMS: atom_id res chain seq x y z
N MET A 1 6.46 25.24 -1.15
CA MET A 1 7.41 24.30 -0.51
C MET A 1 7.90 23.28 -1.52
N ARG A 2 9.15 22.84 -1.42
CA ARG A 2 9.77 21.77 -2.19
C ARG A 2 9.79 20.48 -1.37
N ILE A 3 9.05 19.46 -1.81
CA ILE A 3 8.85 18.20 -1.08
C ILE A 3 9.41 17.06 -1.92
N ALA A 4 10.38 16.33 -1.38
CA ALA A 4 10.88 15.09 -1.98
C ALA A 4 10.14 13.89 -1.40
N LEU A 5 9.54 13.08 -2.28
CA LEU A 5 8.94 11.78 -1.95
C LEU A 5 9.84 10.68 -2.50
N ILE A 6 10.34 9.80 -1.63
CA ILE A 6 11.22 8.70 -2.01
C ILE A 6 10.46 7.39 -1.84
N THR A 7 10.41 6.57 -2.89
CA THR A 7 9.70 5.30 -2.85
C THR A 7 10.26 4.28 -3.84
N ASP A 8 10.28 3.02 -3.44
CA ASP A 8 10.55 1.85 -4.27
C ASP A 8 9.25 1.26 -4.87
N ALA A 9 8.09 1.76 -4.43
CA ALA A 9 6.78 1.34 -4.90
C ALA A 9 6.13 2.49 -5.70
N TRP A 10 6.23 2.41 -7.03
CA TRP A 10 5.64 3.40 -7.92
C TRP A 10 4.96 2.76 -9.13
N LYS A 11 4.22 3.58 -9.89
CA LYS A 11 3.59 3.18 -11.14
C LYS A 11 4.61 2.53 -12.07
N PRO A 12 4.24 1.45 -12.80
CA PRO A 12 2.88 0.94 -13.04
C PRO A 12 2.36 -0.05 -11.99
N GLN A 13 3.08 -0.30 -10.88
CA GLN A 13 2.62 -1.24 -9.85
C GLN A 13 1.25 -0.83 -9.28
N ILE A 14 0.36 -1.80 -9.09
CA ILE A 14 -0.98 -1.58 -8.52
C ILE A 14 -0.99 -2.10 -7.09
N ASN A 15 -0.79 -1.20 -6.13
CA ASN A 15 -0.89 -1.55 -4.71
C ASN A 15 -1.30 -0.33 -3.85
N GLY A 16 -1.59 -0.59 -2.57
CA GLY A 16 -2.04 0.44 -1.63
C GLY A 16 -1.00 1.53 -1.35
N VAL A 17 0.30 1.23 -1.46
CA VAL A 17 1.38 2.22 -1.27
C VAL A 17 1.40 3.18 -2.46
N VAL A 18 1.41 2.66 -3.69
CA VAL A 18 1.37 3.47 -4.91
C VAL A 18 0.13 4.37 -4.92
N ARG A 19 -1.04 3.84 -4.54
CA ARG A 19 -2.28 4.65 -4.47
C ARG A 19 -2.16 5.77 -3.44
N THR A 20 -1.65 5.47 -2.25
CA THR A 20 -1.44 6.47 -1.19
C THR A 20 -0.50 7.58 -1.66
N LEU A 21 0.66 7.22 -2.20
CA LEU A 21 1.69 8.19 -2.59
C LEU A 21 1.32 8.98 -3.84
N SER A 22 0.65 8.37 -4.82
CA SER A 22 0.17 9.10 -6.01
C SER A 22 -0.97 10.06 -5.67
N THR A 23 -1.84 9.69 -4.73
CA THR A 23 -2.88 10.60 -4.22
C THR A 23 -2.24 11.75 -3.45
N LEU A 24 -1.23 11.46 -2.62
CA LEU A 24 -0.48 12.49 -1.89
C LEU A 24 0.23 13.46 -2.84
N ASP A 25 0.95 12.97 -3.86
CA ASP A 25 1.62 13.79 -4.88
C ASP A 25 0.61 14.72 -5.58
N ASN A 26 -0.52 14.17 -6.04
CA ASN A 26 -1.57 14.95 -6.70
C ASN A 26 -2.13 16.04 -5.79
N ARG A 27 -2.45 15.72 -4.53
CA ARG A 27 -3.03 16.67 -3.58
C ARG A 27 -2.02 17.74 -3.17
N LEU A 28 -0.75 17.39 -2.93
CA LEU A 28 0.30 18.35 -2.62
C LEU A 28 0.54 19.33 -3.79
N ARG A 29 0.54 18.85 -5.04
CA ARG A 29 0.64 19.71 -6.22
C ARG A 29 -0.57 20.63 -6.37
N ALA A 30 -1.78 20.11 -6.14
CA ALA A 30 -3.01 20.91 -6.17
C ALA A 30 -3.01 22.03 -5.12
N LEU A 31 -2.33 21.83 -3.99
CA LEU A 31 -2.08 22.85 -2.96
C LEU A 31 -0.96 23.84 -3.33
N GLY A 32 -0.36 23.73 -4.52
CA GLY A 32 0.70 24.63 -4.99
C GLY A 32 2.12 24.25 -4.56
N HIS A 33 2.34 23.05 -4.02
CA HIS A 33 3.67 22.58 -3.66
C HIS A 33 4.43 22.00 -4.87
N LEU A 34 5.75 22.18 -4.86
CA LEU A 34 6.65 21.53 -5.81
C LEU A 34 7.02 20.16 -5.24
N VAL A 35 6.59 19.10 -5.91
CA VAL A 35 6.86 17.73 -5.46
C VAL A 35 7.85 17.05 -6.41
N LYS A 36 8.87 16.39 -5.88
CA LYS A 36 9.77 15.51 -6.63
C LYS A 36 9.63 14.08 -6.13
N VAL A 37 9.12 13.20 -6.98
CA VAL A 37 9.06 11.77 -6.68
C VAL A 37 10.33 11.09 -7.20
N ILE A 38 11.14 10.55 -6.28
CA ILE A 38 12.30 9.70 -6.59
C ILE A 38 11.83 8.25 -6.52
N GLN A 39 11.76 7.61 -7.69
CA GLN A 39 11.09 6.33 -7.90
C GLN A 39 11.90 5.41 -8.83
N PRO A 40 11.64 4.08 -8.86
CA PRO A 40 12.51 3.10 -9.52
C PRO A 40 12.69 3.34 -11.02
N GLY A 41 11.70 3.87 -11.73
CA GLY A 41 11.79 4.18 -13.16
C GLY A 41 12.83 5.25 -13.51
N LEU A 42 13.43 5.91 -12.52
CA LEU A 42 14.59 6.78 -12.70
C LEU A 42 15.93 6.03 -12.63
N PHE A 43 15.94 4.72 -12.39
CA PHE A 43 17.16 3.94 -12.12
C PHE A 43 17.20 2.67 -12.95
N ASN A 44 18.40 2.08 -13.05
CA ASN A 44 18.52 0.68 -13.45
C ASN A 44 17.92 -0.17 -12.35
N THR A 45 17.06 -1.12 -12.73
CA THR A 45 16.35 -1.96 -11.75
C THR A 45 16.50 -3.44 -12.05
N VAL A 46 16.46 -4.25 -10.99
CA VAL A 46 16.33 -5.71 -11.07
C VAL A 46 15.02 -6.15 -10.42
N PRO A 47 14.39 -7.23 -10.90
CA PRO A 47 13.23 -7.79 -10.21
C PRO A 47 13.62 -8.28 -8.82
N MET A 48 12.77 -8.03 -7.82
CA MET A 48 12.94 -8.58 -6.49
C MET A 48 12.81 -10.12 -6.53
N PRO A 49 13.73 -10.87 -5.89
CA PRO A 49 13.60 -12.32 -5.78
C PRO A 49 12.25 -12.75 -5.21
N GLY A 50 11.53 -13.62 -5.93
CA GLY A 50 10.20 -14.11 -5.58
C GLY A 50 9.05 -13.11 -5.76
N TYR A 51 9.29 -11.86 -6.18
CA TYR A 51 8.22 -10.90 -6.50
C TYR A 51 8.66 -9.96 -7.62
N ALA A 52 8.68 -10.47 -8.85
CA ALA A 52 9.27 -9.79 -10.00
C ALA A 52 8.59 -8.46 -10.37
N GLU A 53 7.34 -8.25 -9.93
CA GLU A 53 6.63 -6.98 -10.09
C GLU A 53 7.27 -5.82 -9.31
N ILE A 54 7.96 -6.11 -8.20
CA ILE A 54 8.75 -5.11 -7.48
C ILE A 54 10.11 -4.98 -8.17
N ARG A 55 10.40 -3.75 -8.61
CA ARG A 55 11.64 -3.38 -9.27
C ARG A 55 12.54 -2.66 -8.28
N LEU A 56 13.64 -3.29 -7.90
CA LEU A 56 14.61 -2.74 -6.96
C LEU A 56 15.68 -1.94 -7.70
N ALA A 57 15.92 -0.70 -7.28
CA ALA A 57 16.97 0.13 -7.85
C ALA A 57 18.36 -0.41 -7.51
N VAL A 58 19.23 -0.46 -8.51
CA VAL A 58 20.61 -0.94 -8.38
C VAL A 58 21.54 0.25 -8.14
N TRP A 59 22.37 0.17 -7.09
CA TRP A 59 23.33 1.21 -6.67
C TRP A 59 22.76 2.65 -6.71
N PRO A 60 21.64 2.93 -6.03
CA PRO A 60 20.94 4.20 -6.20
C PRO A 60 21.64 5.41 -5.54
N ASP A 61 22.55 5.21 -4.60
CA ASP A 61 23.10 6.24 -3.71
C ASP A 61 23.58 7.51 -4.45
N GLY A 62 24.41 7.35 -5.49
CA GLY A 62 24.96 8.50 -6.23
C GLY A 62 23.91 9.31 -6.98
N LYS A 63 22.95 8.63 -7.62
CA LYS A 63 21.88 9.30 -8.38
C LYS A 63 20.81 9.88 -7.46
N VAL A 64 20.48 9.23 -6.33
CA VAL A 64 19.60 9.80 -5.29
C VAL A 64 20.18 11.09 -4.75
N ARG A 65 21.47 11.10 -4.39
CA ARG A 65 22.19 12.31 -3.94
C ARG A 65 22.06 13.43 -4.96
N ARG A 66 22.43 13.19 -6.22
CA ARG A 66 22.35 14.20 -7.29
C ARG A 66 20.94 14.77 -7.47
N LEU A 67 19.92 13.91 -7.37
CA LEU A 67 18.52 14.34 -7.50
C LEU A 67 18.04 15.18 -6.32
N LEU A 68 18.48 14.86 -5.09
CA LEU A 68 18.15 15.63 -3.90
C LEU A 68 18.91 16.96 -3.87
N ASP A 69 20.21 16.95 -4.16
CA ASP A 69 21.05 18.16 -4.24
C ASP A 69 20.50 19.14 -5.29
N ALA A 70 20.11 18.65 -6.48
CA ALA A 70 19.57 19.51 -7.54
C ALA A 70 18.14 20.04 -7.27
N PHE A 71 17.38 19.36 -6.40
CA PHE A 71 16.00 19.76 -6.07
C PHE A 71 15.91 20.62 -4.81
N GLU A 72 16.93 20.56 -3.94
CA GLU A 72 17.03 21.30 -2.68
C GLU A 72 15.73 21.21 -1.85
N PRO A 73 15.25 20.00 -1.50
CA PRO A 73 13.97 19.84 -0.81
C PRO A 73 13.99 20.49 0.58
N GLU A 74 12.89 21.17 0.92
CA GLU A 74 12.62 21.67 2.27
C GLU A 74 12.10 20.54 3.18
N HIS A 75 11.43 19.55 2.58
CA HIS A 75 10.92 18.38 3.27
C HIS A 75 11.21 17.10 2.51
N ILE A 76 11.62 16.07 3.26
CA ILE A 76 11.94 14.75 2.72
C ILE A 76 11.05 13.71 3.40
N HIS A 77 10.36 12.92 2.60
CA HIS A 77 9.55 11.80 3.05
C HIS A 77 10.00 10.51 2.36
N ILE A 78 10.42 9.53 3.16
CA ILE A 78 10.89 8.22 2.70
C ILE A 78 9.80 7.18 2.94
N ALA A 79 9.08 6.81 1.89
CA ALA A 79 7.87 6.00 2.00
C ALA A 79 8.09 4.48 2.02
N THR A 80 9.29 4.02 1.67
CA THR A 80 9.63 2.59 1.60
C THR A 80 11.03 2.33 2.13
N GLU A 81 11.26 1.11 2.60
CA GLU A 81 12.49 0.66 3.25
C GLU A 81 13.46 -0.04 2.28
N GLY A 82 13.20 0.04 0.97
CA GLY A 82 14.00 -0.57 -0.09
C GLY A 82 15.28 0.21 -0.43
N PRO A 83 15.96 -0.14 -1.54
CA PRO A 83 17.23 0.48 -1.92
C PRO A 83 17.17 2.01 -2.06
N LEU A 84 16.09 2.56 -2.62
CA LEU A 84 15.92 4.01 -2.73
C LEU A 84 15.74 4.64 -1.36
N GLY A 85 14.92 4.02 -0.51
CA GLY A 85 14.71 4.49 0.86
C GLY A 85 15.99 4.47 1.69
N LEU A 86 16.81 3.43 1.54
CA LEU A 86 18.10 3.31 2.22
C LEU A 86 19.09 4.36 1.74
N ALA A 87 19.19 4.59 0.44
CA ALA A 87 20.04 5.63 -0.13
C ALA A 87 19.63 7.03 0.34
N ALA A 88 18.33 7.33 0.34
CA ALA A 88 17.83 8.62 0.84
C ALA A 88 18.05 8.78 2.34
N ARG A 89 17.83 7.73 3.14
CA ARG A 89 18.11 7.73 4.58
C ARG A 89 19.58 8.04 4.84
N ARG A 90 20.50 7.34 4.17
CA ARG A 90 21.95 7.58 4.28
C ARG A 90 22.31 9.03 3.93
N TYR A 91 21.77 9.54 2.83
CA TYR A 91 21.96 10.92 2.42
C TYR A 91 21.50 11.91 3.50
N CYS A 92 20.28 11.74 4.03
CA CYS A 92 19.74 12.63 5.06
C CYS A 92 20.57 12.59 6.34
N THR A 93 20.93 11.39 6.81
CA THR A 93 21.74 11.24 8.03
C THR A 93 23.15 11.83 7.87
N ALA A 94 23.77 11.70 6.69
CA ALA A 94 25.10 12.25 6.44
C ALA A 94 25.12 13.78 6.36
N HIS A 95 23.98 14.41 6.02
CA HIS A 95 23.84 15.86 5.90
C HIS A 95 23.03 16.48 7.06
N ASN A 96 22.74 15.71 8.11
CA ASN A 96 21.91 16.15 9.26
C ASN A 96 20.55 16.74 8.85
N LEU A 97 19.95 16.22 7.77
CA LEU A 97 18.63 16.66 7.30
C LEU A 97 17.53 15.92 8.05
N GLN A 98 16.48 16.66 8.41
CA GLN A 98 15.27 16.07 8.97
C GLN A 98 14.42 15.41 7.89
N PHE A 99 13.91 14.22 8.18
CA PHE A 99 13.05 13.47 7.27
C PHE A 99 12.00 12.67 8.03
N THR A 100 10.95 12.30 7.32
CA THR A 100 9.90 11.40 7.81
C THR A 100 9.94 10.08 7.07
N THR A 101 9.42 9.03 7.70
CA THR A 101 9.27 7.71 7.06
C THR A 101 7.84 7.20 7.18
N SER A 102 7.44 6.23 6.37
CA SER A 102 6.16 5.52 6.53
C SER A 102 6.36 4.04 6.72
N PHE A 103 5.65 3.45 7.68
CA PHE A 103 5.60 2.01 7.87
C PHE A 103 4.34 1.45 7.19
N HIS A 104 4.52 0.88 6.00
CA HIS A 104 3.41 0.38 5.18
C HIS A 104 3.34 -1.14 5.10
N THR A 105 4.49 -1.79 5.09
CA THR A 105 4.61 -3.23 4.85
C THR A 105 5.24 -3.90 6.05
N ARG A 106 4.58 -4.95 6.52
CA ARG A 106 5.11 -5.85 7.56
C ARG A 106 6.16 -6.77 6.92
N PHE A 107 7.29 -6.18 6.55
CA PHE A 107 8.35 -6.85 5.80
C PHE A 107 8.88 -8.10 6.50
N PRO A 108 9.10 -8.11 7.83
CA PRO A 108 9.55 -9.31 8.54
C PRO A 108 8.58 -10.49 8.39
N GLU A 109 7.28 -10.27 8.54
CA GLU A 109 6.23 -11.27 8.34
C GLU A 109 6.16 -11.72 6.89
N TYR A 110 6.23 -10.77 5.96
CA TYR A 110 6.22 -11.09 4.53
C TYR A 110 7.38 -12.02 4.15
N VAL A 111 8.59 -11.76 4.64
CA VAL A 111 9.75 -12.64 4.42
C VAL A 111 9.53 -13.99 5.10
N ASN A 112 9.03 -14.01 6.34
CA ASN A 112 8.77 -15.26 7.06
C ASN A 112 7.74 -16.15 6.35
N THR A 113 6.68 -15.60 5.74
CA THR A 113 5.72 -16.41 4.97
C THR A 113 6.34 -17.12 3.76
N ARG A 114 7.45 -16.58 3.22
CA ARG A 114 8.16 -17.15 2.07
C ARG A 114 9.32 -18.05 2.47
N VAL A 115 9.94 -17.74 3.60
CA VAL A 115 11.07 -18.48 4.15
C VAL A 115 10.81 -18.67 5.66
N PRO A 116 9.96 -19.64 6.05
CA PRO A 116 9.46 -19.78 7.43
C PRO A 116 10.56 -20.01 8.48
N ILE A 117 11.73 -20.50 8.04
CA ILE A 117 12.90 -20.70 8.91
C ILE A 117 13.53 -19.37 9.38
N LEU A 118 13.25 -18.25 8.72
CA LEU A 118 13.80 -16.95 9.10
C LEU A 118 12.97 -16.33 10.25
N PRO A 119 13.57 -16.06 11.42
CA PRO A 119 12.86 -15.43 12.52
C PRO A 119 12.50 -13.98 12.19
N ILE A 120 11.33 -13.53 12.64
CA ILE A 120 10.83 -12.16 12.41
C ILE A 120 11.58 -11.10 13.23
N GLY A 121 12.18 -11.49 14.36
CA GLY A 121 12.83 -10.57 15.31
C GLY A 121 13.93 -9.70 14.69
N PRO A 122 14.94 -10.29 14.01
CA PRO A 122 15.96 -9.55 13.29
C PRO A 122 15.40 -8.60 12.23
N GLY A 123 14.36 -9.02 11.50
CA GLY A 123 13.67 -8.16 10.54
C GLY A 123 13.08 -6.91 11.21
N TYR A 124 12.43 -7.09 12.36
CA TYR A 124 11.91 -5.96 13.14
C TYR A 124 13.01 -5.08 13.72
N ALA A 125 14.16 -5.65 14.11
CA ALA A 125 15.32 -4.86 14.53
C ALA A 125 15.86 -3.99 13.38
N LEU A 126 15.93 -4.52 12.16
CA LEU A 126 16.32 -3.76 10.97
C LEU A 126 15.33 -2.63 10.67
N MET A 127 14.02 -2.92 10.71
CA MET A 127 12.99 -1.89 10.51
C MET A 127 13.09 -0.81 11.59
N ARG A 128 13.30 -1.18 12.87
CA ARG A 128 13.49 -0.22 13.95
C ARG A 128 14.72 0.67 13.74
N TRP A 129 15.84 0.10 13.29
CA TRP A 129 17.03 0.87 12.93
C TRP A 129 16.77 1.84 11.76
N PHE A 130 16.01 1.40 10.76
CA PHE A 130 15.67 2.22 9.60
C PHE A 130 14.84 3.44 10.03
N HIS A 131 13.72 3.19 10.71
CA HIS A 131 12.76 4.22 11.12
C HIS A 131 13.25 5.08 12.29
N GLY A 132 14.12 4.57 13.16
CA GLY A 132 14.60 5.30 14.34
C GLY A 132 15.40 6.56 14.02
N ALA A 133 15.93 6.69 12.80
CA ALA A 133 16.60 7.90 12.32
C ALA A 133 15.63 9.00 11.84
N ALA A 134 14.35 8.68 11.63
CA ALA A 134 13.35 9.63 11.17
C ALA A 134 12.84 10.49 12.33
N THR A 135 12.53 11.75 12.04
CA THR A 135 11.89 12.67 13.00
C THR A 135 10.51 12.15 13.41
N ARG A 136 9.78 11.60 12.45
CA ARG A 136 8.49 10.93 12.63
C ARG A 136 8.32 9.76 11.67
N THR A 137 7.67 8.71 12.15
CA THR A 137 7.31 7.52 11.37
C THR A 137 5.79 7.44 11.30
N LEU A 138 5.24 7.57 10.09
CA LEU A 138 3.82 7.61 9.81
C LEU A 138 3.26 6.18 9.72
N VAL A 139 2.23 5.89 10.52
CA VAL A 139 1.62 4.56 10.69
C VAL A 139 0.11 4.65 10.47
N SER A 140 -0.49 3.67 9.79
CA SER A 140 -1.85 3.79 9.25
C SER A 140 -3.01 3.69 10.26
N ASN A 141 -2.82 3.00 11.38
CA ASN A 141 -3.86 2.78 12.39
C ASN A 141 -3.26 2.71 13.80
N GLN A 142 -4.12 2.83 14.81
CA GLN A 142 -3.71 2.88 16.21
C GLN A 142 -3.15 1.54 16.71
N ASP A 143 -3.78 0.43 16.33
CA ASP A 143 -3.36 -0.90 16.78
C ASP A 143 -1.93 -1.22 16.36
N LEU A 144 -1.56 -0.84 15.12
CA LEU A 144 -0.19 -1.00 14.62
C LEU A 144 0.80 -0.07 15.32
N ILE A 145 0.37 1.12 15.75
CA ILE A 145 1.23 2.00 16.58
C ILE A 145 1.55 1.30 17.90
N GLU A 146 0.55 0.77 18.59
CA GLU A 146 0.79 0.09 19.88
C GLU A 146 1.62 -1.17 19.69
N GLU A 147 1.37 -1.94 18.62
CA GLU A 147 2.20 -3.11 18.30
C GLU A 147 3.67 -2.73 18.07
N LEU A 148 3.92 -1.69 17.27
CA LEU A 148 5.28 -1.23 16.98
C LEU A 148 5.95 -0.64 18.23
N ARG A 149 5.21 0.07 19.10
CA ARG A 149 5.74 0.54 20.40
C ARG A 149 6.17 -0.63 21.27
N ASN A 150 5.35 -1.68 21.37
CA ASN A 150 5.69 -2.89 22.12
C ASN A 150 6.94 -3.60 21.55
N ARG A 151 7.25 -3.39 20.26
CA ARG A 151 8.48 -3.84 19.60
C ARG A 151 9.65 -2.83 19.69
N GLY A 152 9.51 -1.77 20.47
CA GLY A 152 10.54 -0.78 20.75
C GLY A 152 10.69 0.31 19.69
N PHE A 153 9.73 0.49 18.77
CA PHE A 153 9.75 1.61 17.84
C PHE A 153 9.40 2.91 18.56
N SER A 154 10.05 4.00 18.14
CA SER A 154 9.82 5.36 18.66
C SER A 154 9.36 6.30 17.54
N ASN A 155 8.97 7.53 17.90
CA ASN A 155 8.61 8.61 16.97
C ASN A 155 7.41 8.28 16.05
N LEU A 156 6.52 7.39 16.47
CA LEU A 156 5.36 6.97 15.69
C LEU A 156 4.26 8.04 15.72
N VAL A 157 3.68 8.33 14.56
CA VAL A 157 2.52 9.21 14.40
C VAL A 157 1.47 8.55 13.53
N LEU A 158 0.20 8.79 13.90
CA LEU A 158 -0.93 8.27 13.14
C LEU A 158 -1.10 9.05 11.84
N TRP A 159 -1.05 8.34 10.72
CA TRP A 159 -1.34 8.85 9.38
C TRP A 159 -2.40 7.98 8.72
N ARG A 160 -3.66 8.37 8.94
CA ARG A 160 -4.80 7.64 8.38
C ARG A 160 -4.81 7.79 6.87
N ARG A 161 -5.17 6.70 6.19
CA ARG A 161 -5.48 6.76 4.77
C ARG A 161 -6.82 7.44 4.58
N GLY A 162 -6.91 8.30 3.57
CA GLY A 162 -8.16 8.92 3.15
C GLY A 162 -8.94 8.05 2.17
N VAL A 163 -10.22 8.35 2.05
CA VAL A 163 -11.07 7.91 0.94
C VAL A 163 -11.44 9.13 0.11
N ASP A 164 -11.55 8.98 -1.20
CA ASP A 164 -12.03 10.03 -2.09
C ASP A 164 -13.55 10.12 -1.95
N THR A 165 -14.04 11.13 -1.21
CA THR A 165 -15.47 11.29 -0.91
C THR A 165 -16.29 11.83 -2.09
N ASP A 166 -15.64 12.39 -3.11
CA ASP A 166 -16.32 12.81 -4.34
C ASP A 166 -16.66 11.58 -5.19
N LEU A 167 -15.74 10.61 -5.21
CA LEU A 167 -15.92 9.33 -5.89
C LEU A 167 -16.79 8.37 -5.06
N PHE A 168 -16.43 8.10 -3.81
CA PHE A 168 -17.13 7.18 -2.91
C PHE A 168 -18.22 7.91 -2.14
N ARG A 169 -19.42 7.93 -2.74
CA ARG A 169 -20.63 8.50 -2.16
C ARG A 169 -21.82 7.56 -2.38
N PRO A 170 -22.86 7.59 -1.52
CA PRO A 170 -24.06 6.80 -1.73
C PRO A 170 -24.68 7.05 -3.11
N MET A 171 -25.07 5.97 -3.79
CA MET A 171 -25.75 5.98 -5.08
C MET A 171 -27.06 5.18 -5.00
N ALA A 172 -27.91 5.31 -6.02
CA ALA A 172 -29.12 4.51 -6.14
C ALA A 172 -28.80 3.00 -6.15
N LYS A 173 -29.70 2.21 -5.56
CA LYS A 173 -29.57 0.75 -5.44
C LYS A 173 -30.26 0.04 -6.62
N ASP A 174 -29.90 0.43 -7.84
CA ASP A 174 -30.51 0.01 -9.11
C ASP A 174 -29.51 -0.67 -10.08
N PHE A 175 -28.30 -0.96 -9.61
CA PHE A 175 -27.21 -1.44 -10.46
C PHE A 175 -26.97 -2.95 -10.36
N LEU A 176 -27.22 -3.55 -9.19
CA LEU A 176 -27.06 -5.00 -8.99
C LEU A 176 -28.42 -5.68 -8.87
N ASP A 177 -28.58 -6.75 -9.64
CA ASP A 177 -29.79 -7.56 -9.62
C ASP A 177 -29.74 -8.66 -8.54
N GLY A 178 -30.90 -9.26 -8.26
CA GLY A 178 -31.04 -10.44 -7.41
C GLY A 178 -31.84 -10.20 -6.12
N PRO A 179 -32.28 -11.27 -5.44
CA PRO A 179 -32.96 -11.17 -4.15
C PRO A 179 -32.10 -10.42 -3.13
N ARG A 180 -32.71 -9.46 -2.42
CA ARG A 180 -32.07 -8.73 -1.33
C ARG A 180 -32.22 -9.48 0.00
N PRO A 181 -31.30 -9.27 0.96
CA PRO A 181 -30.12 -8.40 0.90
C PRO A 181 -29.02 -8.83 -0.08
N ILE A 182 -28.28 -7.85 -0.59
CA ILE A 182 -27.06 -8.08 -1.38
C ILE A 182 -25.85 -8.03 -0.43
N PHE A 183 -25.13 -9.15 -0.34
CA PHE A 183 -23.89 -9.26 0.43
C PHE A 183 -22.69 -9.20 -0.50
N MET A 184 -21.68 -8.41 -0.15
CA MET A 184 -20.54 -8.18 -1.02
C MET A 184 -19.20 -8.50 -0.36
N TYR A 185 -18.41 -9.29 -1.05
CA TYR A 185 -16.97 -9.33 -0.84
C TYR A 185 -16.28 -8.43 -1.87
N MET A 186 -15.45 -7.49 -1.40
CA MET A 186 -14.59 -6.69 -2.26
C MET A 186 -13.12 -6.90 -1.90
N GLY A 187 -12.34 -7.49 -2.80
CA GLY A 187 -10.92 -7.75 -2.54
C GLY A 187 -10.26 -8.69 -3.54
N ARG A 188 -8.97 -8.98 -3.35
CA ARG A 188 -8.25 -9.97 -4.16
C ARG A 188 -8.81 -11.36 -3.88
N VAL A 189 -9.21 -12.08 -4.92
CA VAL A 189 -9.74 -13.45 -4.81
C VAL A 189 -8.58 -14.43 -4.68
N ALA A 190 -8.12 -14.62 -3.44
CA ALA A 190 -6.97 -15.45 -3.12
C ALA A 190 -7.14 -16.13 -1.76
N PRO A 191 -6.52 -17.31 -1.53
CA PRO A 191 -6.74 -18.10 -0.31
C PRO A 191 -6.38 -17.34 0.96
N GLU A 192 -5.34 -16.51 0.94
CA GLU A 192 -4.90 -15.71 2.10
C GLU A 192 -5.88 -14.62 2.53
N LYS A 193 -6.95 -14.41 1.74
CA LYS A 193 -8.01 -13.44 2.04
C LYS A 193 -9.25 -14.07 2.64
N ASN A 194 -9.22 -15.37 2.93
CA ASN A 194 -10.33 -16.13 3.55
C ASN A 194 -11.67 -15.90 2.86
N ILE A 195 -11.66 -15.69 1.54
CA ILE A 195 -12.90 -15.42 0.78
C ILE A 195 -13.88 -16.59 0.88
N GLU A 196 -13.37 -17.83 0.93
CA GLU A 196 -14.21 -19.02 0.99
C GLU A 196 -15.09 -19.06 2.25
N ASP A 197 -14.65 -18.45 3.35
CA ASP A 197 -15.48 -18.32 4.56
C ASP A 197 -16.74 -17.50 4.27
N PHE A 198 -16.63 -16.42 3.50
CA PHE A 198 -17.79 -15.62 3.05
C PHE A 198 -18.68 -16.42 2.08
N LEU A 199 -18.07 -17.15 1.13
CA LEU A 199 -18.81 -17.92 0.13
C LEU A 199 -19.67 -19.02 0.79
N ARG A 200 -19.16 -19.64 1.86
CA ARG A 200 -19.83 -20.72 2.60
C ARG A 200 -20.97 -20.28 3.51
N LEU A 201 -21.11 -18.98 3.83
CA LEU A 201 -22.16 -18.51 4.73
C LEU A 201 -23.55 -18.79 4.15
N ASP A 202 -24.46 -19.38 4.92
CA ASP A 202 -25.86 -19.47 4.52
C ASP A 202 -26.54 -18.11 4.80
N LEU A 203 -26.76 -17.32 3.75
CA LEU A 203 -27.26 -15.95 3.85
C LEU A 203 -28.54 -15.79 3.02
N PRO A 204 -29.57 -15.10 3.55
CA PRO A 204 -30.80 -14.86 2.82
C PRO A 204 -30.56 -13.76 1.79
N GLY A 205 -30.32 -14.10 0.52
CA GLY A 205 -30.18 -13.11 -0.55
C GLY A 205 -29.08 -13.44 -1.56
N THR A 206 -28.51 -12.41 -2.18
CA THR A 206 -27.54 -12.58 -3.27
C THR A 206 -26.13 -12.23 -2.79
N LYS A 207 -25.17 -13.12 -3.06
CA LYS A 207 -23.75 -12.85 -2.82
C LYS A 207 -23.07 -12.36 -4.09
N TYR A 208 -22.29 -11.30 -3.94
CA TYR A 208 -21.45 -10.72 -4.99
C TYR A 208 -19.99 -10.73 -4.57
N VAL A 209 -19.11 -11.03 -5.53
CA VAL A 209 -17.66 -10.92 -5.40
C VAL A 209 -17.16 -9.90 -6.41
N VAL A 210 -16.60 -8.80 -5.89
CA VAL A 210 -15.95 -7.74 -6.66
C VAL A 210 -14.44 -7.83 -6.47
N GLY A 211 -13.76 -8.28 -7.51
CA GLY A 211 -12.32 -8.50 -7.48
C GLY A 211 -11.89 -9.65 -8.37
N ASP A 212 -10.57 -9.82 -8.44
CA ASP A 212 -9.95 -10.88 -9.22
C ASP A 212 -8.77 -11.48 -8.44
N GLY A 213 -8.26 -12.61 -8.91
CA GLY A 213 -7.12 -13.28 -8.30
C GLY A 213 -7.00 -14.75 -8.70
N PRO A 214 -5.90 -15.39 -8.26
CA PRO A 214 -5.55 -16.74 -8.69
C PRO A 214 -6.61 -17.79 -8.34
N ALA A 215 -7.41 -17.58 -7.30
CA ALA A 215 -8.44 -18.52 -6.87
C ALA A 215 -9.81 -18.28 -7.54
N ARG A 216 -9.96 -17.24 -8.36
CA ARG A 216 -11.27 -16.84 -8.92
C ARG A 216 -11.92 -17.97 -9.70
N GLN A 217 -11.22 -18.53 -10.68
CA GLN A 217 -11.79 -19.53 -11.59
C GLN A 217 -12.24 -20.79 -10.84
N GLU A 218 -11.44 -21.23 -9.86
CA GLU A 218 -11.77 -22.39 -9.03
C GLU A 218 -13.00 -22.12 -8.15
N LEU A 219 -13.07 -20.95 -7.50
CA LEU A 219 -14.18 -20.60 -6.62
C LEU A 219 -15.48 -20.32 -7.40
N GLU A 220 -15.38 -19.71 -8.57
CA GLU A 220 -16.52 -19.47 -9.47
C GLU A 220 -17.13 -20.80 -9.97
N ALA A 221 -16.29 -21.82 -10.22
CA ALA A 221 -16.77 -23.16 -10.54
C ALA A 221 -17.37 -23.91 -9.34
N ARG A 222 -16.85 -23.69 -8.13
CA ARG A 222 -17.31 -24.34 -6.89
C ARG A 222 -18.61 -23.74 -6.35
N TYR A 223 -18.84 -22.44 -6.56
CA TYR A 223 -19.97 -21.66 -6.05
C TYR A 223 -20.74 -20.97 -7.18
N PRO A 224 -21.42 -21.73 -8.07
CA PRO A 224 -22.09 -21.18 -9.26
C PRO A 224 -23.26 -20.23 -8.94
N GLU A 225 -23.78 -20.27 -7.71
CA GLU A 225 -24.82 -19.37 -7.22
C GLU A 225 -24.30 -17.96 -6.88
N ILE A 226 -22.98 -17.80 -6.73
CA ILE A 226 -22.34 -16.54 -6.36
C ILE A 226 -21.95 -15.74 -7.60
N ARG A 227 -22.21 -14.43 -7.57
CA ARG A 227 -21.98 -13.55 -8.72
C ARG A 227 -20.58 -12.95 -8.67
N PHE A 228 -19.67 -13.48 -9.49
CA PHE A 228 -18.32 -12.93 -9.66
C PHE A 228 -18.32 -11.86 -10.75
N THR A 229 -17.93 -10.64 -10.39
CA THR A 229 -17.97 -9.47 -11.29
C THR A 229 -16.59 -9.09 -11.85
N GLY A 230 -15.53 -9.77 -11.39
CA GLY A 230 -14.15 -9.42 -11.71
C GLY A 230 -13.69 -8.11 -11.07
N MET A 231 -12.51 -7.64 -11.48
CA MET A 231 -11.94 -6.40 -10.95
C MET A 231 -12.70 -5.18 -11.47
N GLN A 232 -13.27 -4.39 -10.56
CA GLN A 232 -13.95 -3.13 -10.85
C GLN A 232 -13.11 -1.95 -10.37
N THR A 233 -13.15 -0.83 -11.09
CA THR A 233 -12.44 0.41 -10.73
C THR A 233 -13.30 1.64 -10.99
N GLY A 234 -12.91 2.80 -10.43
CA GLY A 234 -13.62 4.07 -10.65
C GLY A 234 -15.09 4.01 -10.24
N GLU A 235 -15.96 4.62 -11.04
CA GLU A 235 -17.39 4.70 -10.76
C GLU A 235 -18.07 3.32 -10.75
N ALA A 236 -17.64 2.39 -11.61
CA ALA A 236 -18.19 1.03 -11.63
C ALA A 236 -18.02 0.35 -10.27
N LEU A 237 -16.84 0.47 -9.64
CA LEU A 237 -16.60 -0.04 -8.29
C LEU A 237 -17.54 0.59 -7.26
N VAL A 238 -17.74 1.91 -7.34
CA VAL A 238 -18.61 2.61 -6.38
C VAL A 238 -20.08 2.22 -6.55
N ARG A 239 -20.55 2.01 -7.79
CA ARG A 239 -21.92 1.53 -8.05
C ARG A 239 -22.16 0.15 -7.44
N HIS A 240 -21.20 -0.76 -7.58
CA HIS A 240 -21.25 -2.07 -6.91
C HIS A 240 -21.34 -1.90 -5.39
N LEU A 241 -20.39 -1.17 -4.80
CA LEU A 241 -20.34 -0.99 -3.34
C LEU A 241 -21.59 -0.31 -2.79
N SER A 242 -22.13 0.69 -3.48
CA SER A 242 -23.34 1.41 -3.05
C SER A 242 -24.60 0.54 -3.13
N ASN A 243 -24.59 -0.49 -3.98
CA ASN A 243 -25.70 -1.44 -4.13
C ASN A 243 -25.69 -2.56 -3.09
N ALA A 244 -24.57 -2.80 -2.41
CA ALA A 244 -24.49 -3.77 -1.33
C ALA A 244 -25.31 -3.30 -0.10
N ASP A 245 -25.89 -4.25 0.62
CA ASP A 245 -26.50 -4.03 1.94
C ASP A 245 -25.52 -4.35 3.07
N CYS A 246 -24.53 -5.19 2.81
CA CYS A 246 -23.48 -5.61 3.72
C CYS A 246 -22.19 -5.89 2.94
#